data_AF-X1PTT6-F1
#
_entry.id   AF-X1PTT6-F1
#
_cell.length_a   1.000
_cell.length_b   1.000
_cell.length_c   1.000
_cell.angle_alpha   90.00
_cell.angle_beta   90.00
_cell.angle_gamma   90.00
#
_symmetry.space_group_name_H-M   'P 1'
#
loop_
_entity.id
_entity.type
_entity.pdbx_description
1 polymer ?
#
loop_
_entity_poly.entity_id
_entity_poly.type
_entity_poly.pdbx_seq_one_letter_code
_entity_poly.pdbx_strand_id
1 'polypeptide(L)'
;VVDGIYSMEGAGPSDGDLRKTNILLFGDDPIATDVVAAKIMGIKPSRVPVLRLVKKKRISDLNHEKIENLPNFHFKQAPWYSFAARRFGLRYQKRASKRYKKKRERAKFISDVAAGFIVIKQGKYPTLQSGLIDRKIFWRVLTSMIRRPFVLLSHKLKGI
;
A
#
# COMPACT_ATOMS: atom_id res chain seq x y z
N VAL A 1 -17.89 -1.80 -15.17
CA VAL A 1 -18.01 -3.24 -14.86
C VAL A 1 -17.43 -3.48 -13.47
N VAL A 2 -18.13 -4.23 -12.62
CA VAL A 2 -17.65 -4.67 -11.31
C VAL A 2 -17.71 -6.19 -11.26
N ASP A 3 -16.59 -6.81 -10.91
CA ASP A 3 -16.49 -8.25 -10.68
C ASP A 3 -16.60 -8.54 -9.19
N GLY A 4 -17.57 -9.37 -8.84
CA GLY A 4 -17.80 -9.92 -7.52
C GLY A 4 -18.09 -11.42 -7.59
N ILE A 5 -17.36 -12.19 -8.41
CA ILE A 5 -17.45 -13.66 -8.36
C ILE A 5 -17.06 -14.15 -6.95
N TYR A 6 -15.95 -13.64 -6.43
CA TYR A 6 -15.54 -13.76 -5.04
C TYR A 6 -15.45 -12.39 -4.38
N SER A 7 -16.23 -12.21 -3.32
CA SER A 7 -16.19 -11.02 -2.46
C SER A 7 -15.49 -11.33 -1.14
N MET A 8 -15.22 -10.30 -0.34
CA MET A 8 -14.62 -10.47 0.99
C MET A 8 -15.49 -9.82 2.07
N GLU A 9 -15.58 -10.49 3.21
CA GLU A 9 -16.28 -10.01 4.40
C GLU A 9 -15.29 -9.62 5.52
N GLY A 10 -15.75 -8.81 6.48
CA GLY A 10 -14.94 -8.42 7.62
C GLY A 10 -13.76 -7.52 7.23
N ALA A 11 -12.54 -7.88 7.63
CA ALA A 11 -11.33 -7.07 7.48
C ALA A 11 -10.68 -7.16 6.09
N GLY A 12 -11.50 -7.25 5.04
CA GLY A 12 -11.04 -7.14 3.66
C GLY A 12 -10.34 -5.81 3.34
N PRO A 13 -9.60 -5.70 2.23
CA PRO A 13 -9.43 -6.70 1.18
C PRO A 13 -8.25 -7.67 1.40
N SER A 14 -7.54 -7.60 2.54
CA SER A 14 -6.36 -8.44 2.79
C SER A 14 -6.62 -9.54 3.82
N ASP A 15 -7.33 -9.22 4.89
CA ASP A 15 -7.56 -10.11 6.04
C ASP A 15 -9.05 -10.43 6.23
N GLY A 16 -9.81 -10.42 5.12
CA GLY A 16 -11.24 -10.70 5.12
C GLY A 16 -11.55 -12.15 4.75
N ASP A 17 -12.73 -12.62 5.14
CA ASP A 17 -13.21 -13.96 4.80
C ASP A 17 -13.73 -13.95 3.36
N LEU A 18 -13.22 -14.86 2.52
CA LEU A 18 -13.69 -15.02 1.14
C LEU A 18 -15.12 -15.56 1.11
N ARG A 19 -15.98 -14.91 0.33
CA ARG A 19 -17.36 -15.32 0.09
C ARG A 19 -17.62 -15.42 -1.41
N LYS A 20 -18.07 -16.58 -1.88
CA LYS A 20 -18.52 -16.74 -3.26
C LYS A 20 -19.86 -16.03 -3.44
N THR A 21 -19.89 -15.00 -4.27
CA THR A 21 -21.06 -14.13 -4.48
C THR A 21 -21.61 -14.20 -5.91
N ASN A 22 -20.78 -14.59 -6.89
CA ASN A 22 -21.17 -14.73 -8.31
C ASN A 22 -21.88 -13.49 -8.88
N ILE A 23 -21.42 -12.30 -8.51
CA ILE A 23 -21.99 -11.03 -8.96
C ILE A 23 -21.15 -10.51 -10.11
N LEU A 24 -21.80 -10.15 -11.21
CA LEU A 24 -21.22 -9.33 -12.26
C LEU A 24 -22.14 -8.15 -12.47
N LEU A 25 -21.61 -6.94 -12.30
CA LEU A 25 -22.38 -5.72 -12.48
C LEU A 25 -21.87 -4.97 -13.71
N PHE A 26 -22.78 -4.70 -14.62
CA PHE A 26 -22.55 -3.93 -15.83
C PHE A 26 -23.45 -2.69 -15.78
N GLY A 27 -22.90 -1.55 -16.16
CA GLY A 27 -23.60 -0.29 -16.23
C GLY A 27 -22.92 0.62 -17.23
N ASP A 28 -23.71 1.50 -17.82
CA ASP A 28 -23.33 2.56 -18.76
C ASP A 28 -22.99 3.87 -18.03
N ASP A 29 -23.59 4.11 -16.87
CA ASP A 29 -23.18 5.16 -15.93
C ASP A 29 -22.29 4.58 -14.80
N PRO A 30 -21.02 5.04 -14.66
CA PRO A 30 -20.14 4.62 -13.57
C PRO A 30 -20.66 5.02 -12.18
N ILE A 31 -21.36 6.16 -12.05
CA ILE A 31 -21.88 6.62 -10.76
C ILE A 31 -23.04 5.73 -10.31
N ALA A 32 -23.99 5.47 -11.21
CA ALA A 32 -25.06 4.50 -11.03
C ALA A 32 -24.52 3.13 -10.59
N THR A 33 -23.52 2.63 -11.34
CA THR A 33 -22.85 1.36 -11.07
C THR A 33 -22.29 1.31 -9.63
N ASP A 34 -21.59 2.35 -9.20
CA ASP A 34 -21.05 2.44 -7.83
C ASP A 34 -22.15 2.53 -6.76
N VAL A 35 -23.26 3.21 -7.06
CA VAL A 35 -24.43 3.28 -6.17
C VAL A 35 -25.06 1.90 -5.98
N VAL A 36 -25.25 1.16 -7.06
CA VAL A 36 -25.77 -0.21 -7.04
C VAL A 36 -24.82 -1.14 -6.29
N ALA A 37 -23.51 -1.06 -6.55
CA ALA A 37 -22.49 -1.83 -5.82
C ALA A 37 -22.51 -1.54 -4.30
N ALA A 38 -22.65 -0.27 -3.91
CA ALA A 38 -22.80 0.11 -2.51
C ALA A 38 -24.05 -0.51 -1.86
N LYS A 39 -25.18 -0.47 -2.57
CA LYS A 39 -26.44 -1.09 -2.12
C LYS A 39 -26.31 -2.61 -1.99
N ILE A 40 -25.68 -3.29 -2.95
CA ILE A 40 -25.38 -4.74 -2.90
C ILE A 40 -24.56 -5.07 -1.64
N MET A 41 -23.56 -4.27 -1.30
CA MET A 41 -22.73 -4.45 -0.10
C MET A 41 -23.46 -4.11 1.22
N GLY A 42 -24.72 -3.65 1.18
CA GLY A 42 -25.46 -3.19 2.35
C GLY A 42 -24.94 -1.87 2.92
N ILE A 43 -24.24 -1.07 2.11
CA ILE A 43 -23.67 0.22 2.49
C ILE A 43 -24.56 1.34 1.92
N LYS A 44 -25.01 2.25 2.79
CA LYS A 44 -25.70 3.47 2.32
C LYS A 44 -24.77 4.24 1.36
N PRO A 45 -25.18 4.57 0.12
CA PRO A 45 -24.34 5.30 -0.83
C PRO A 45 -23.75 6.60 -0.26
N SER A 46 -24.50 7.30 0.59
CA SER A 46 -24.05 8.52 1.28
C SER A 46 -22.90 8.33 2.27
N ARG A 47 -22.62 7.10 2.71
CA ARG A 47 -21.46 6.77 3.56
C ARG A 47 -20.19 6.53 2.76
N VAL A 48 -20.30 6.26 1.45
CA VAL A 48 -19.15 6.12 0.56
C VAL A 48 -18.61 7.52 0.26
N PRO A 49 -17.34 7.84 0.57
CA PRO A 49 -16.81 9.19 0.44
C PRO A 49 -16.95 9.80 -0.95
N VAL A 50 -16.74 9.00 -2.00
CA VAL A 50 -16.83 9.43 -3.40
C VAL A 50 -18.27 9.77 -3.78
N LEU A 51 -19.22 8.87 -3.53
CA LEU A 51 -20.64 9.10 -3.80
C LEU A 51 -21.22 10.26 -2.99
N ARG A 52 -20.75 10.44 -1.75
CA ARG A 52 -21.11 11.62 -0.94
C ARG A 52 -20.67 12.92 -1.59
N LEU A 53 -19.49 12.96 -2.23
CA LEU A 53 -19.02 14.13 -2.97
C LEU A 53 -19.85 14.37 -4.24
N VAL A 54 -20.21 13.30 -4.97
CA VAL A 54 -21.11 13.36 -6.12
C VAL A 54 -22.44 14.01 -5.74
N LYS A 55 -23.07 13.53 -4.66
CA LYS A 55 -24.31 14.13 -4.14
C LYS A 55 -24.13 15.58 -3.72
N LYS A 56 -23.03 15.91 -3.03
CA LYS A 56 -22.73 17.30 -2.61
C LYS A 56 -22.57 18.23 -3.81
N LYS A 57 -21.96 17.75 -4.89
CA LYS A 57 -21.78 18.51 -6.13
C LYS A 57 -22.99 18.48 -7.06
N ARG A 58 -24.09 17.80 -6.69
CA ARG A 58 -25.31 17.63 -7.49
C ARG A 58 -25.02 17.07 -8.90
N ILE A 59 -24.02 16.19 -9.00
CA ILE A 59 -23.63 15.58 -10.28
C ILE A 59 -24.64 14.51 -10.71
N SER A 60 -25.18 13.74 -9.75
CA SER A 60 -26.17 12.70 -10.00
C SER A 60 -27.01 12.44 -8.74
N ASP A 61 -28.22 11.93 -8.92
CA ASP A 61 -29.11 11.51 -7.84
C ASP A 61 -28.84 10.05 -7.43
N LEU A 62 -28.32 9.87 -6.22
CA LEU A 62 -27.99 8.55 -5.68
C LEU A 62 -29.22 7.67 -5.38
N ASN A 63 -30.44 8.22 -5.46
CA ASN A 63 -31.68 7.52 -5.13
C ASN A 63 -32.45 7.02 -6.37
N HIS A 64 -32.08 7.45 -7.57
CA HIS A 64 -32.89 7.22 -8.77
C HIS A 64 -32.84 5.77 -9.30
N GLU A 65 -31.81 5.03 -8.92
CA GLU A 65 -31.58 3.64 -9.31
C GLU A 65 -32.63 2.68 -8.72
N LYS A 66 -33.60 2.27 -9.56
CA LYS A 66 -34.45 1.10 -9.30
C LYS A 66 -33.66 -0.16 -9.68
N ILE A 67 -33.47 -1.03 -8.70
CA ILE A 67 -32.75 -2.29 -8.90
C ILE A 67 -33.78 -3.40 -8.88
N GLU A 68 -34.01 -4.01 -10.03
CA GLU A 68 -34.85 -5.19 -10.18
C GLU A 68 -34.02 -6.42 -9.80
N ASN A 69 -34.54 -7.30 -8.94
CA ASN A 69 -33.89 -8.55 -8.53
C ASN A 69 -32.53 -8.39 -7.85
N LEU A 70 -32.45 -7.55 -6.82
CA LEU A 70 -31.26 -7.47 -5.96
C LEU A 70 -31.17 -8.75 -5.10
N PRO A 71 -30.10 -9.56 -5.23
CA PRO A 71 -29.93 -10.69 -4.34
C PRO A 71 -29.71 -10.17 -2.92
N ASN A 72 -30.40 -10.76 -1.94
CA ASN A 72 -30.32 -10.32 -0.55
C ASN A 72 -29.02 -10.82 0.11
N PHE A 73 -27.92 -10.12 -0.12
CA PHE A 73 -26.66 -10.41 0.53
C PHE A 73 -26.53 -9.67 1.87
N HIS A 74 -26.49 -10.43 2.94
CA HIS A 74 -26.08 -9.92 4.25
C HIS A 74 -24.57 -10.04 4.38
N PHE A 75 -23.84 -8.99 4.04
CA PHE A 75 -22.39 -8.93 4.22
C PHE A 75 -22.03 -8.61 5.67
N LYS A 76 -21.13 -9.39 6.27
CA LYS A 76 -20.55 -9.07 7.58
C LYS A 76 -19.57 -7.91 7.45
N GLN A 77 -19.96 -6.73 7.90
CA GLN A 77 -19.09 -5.55 7.89
C GLN A 77 -18.06 -5.62 9.03
N ALA A 78 -16.83 -5.16 8.75
CA ALA A 78 -15.85 -4.98 9.81
C ALA A 78 -16.37 -3.96 10.85
N PRO A 79 -16.18 -4.25 12.15
CA PRO A 79 -16.61 -3.35 13.20
C PRO A 79 -15.78 -2.06 13.18
N TRP A 80 -16.41 -0.92 13.47
CA TRP A 80 -15.79 0.40 13.34
C TRP A 80 -14.49 0.58 14.14
N TYR A 81 -14.35 -0.09 15.29
CA TYR A 81 -13.16 0.01 16.15
C TYR A 81 -11.92 -0.58 15.48
N SER A 82 -12.07 -1.56 14.58
CA SER A 82 -10.95 -2.14 13.82
C SER A 82 -10.30 -1.09 12.93
N PHE A 83 -11.11 -0.26 12.28
CA PHE A 83 -10.65 0.86 11.46
C PHE A 83 -10.03 1.97 12.31
N ALA A 84 -10.60 2.27 13.48
CA ALA A 84 -10.03 3.24 14.41
C ALA A 84 -8.64 2.80 14.89
N ALA A 85 -8.51 1.56 15.37
CA ALA A 85 -7.24 0.98 15.80
C ALA A 85 -6.20 0.99 14.68
N ARG A 86 -6.57 0.59 13.45
CA ARG A 86 -5.69 0.64 12.28
C ARG A 86 -5.25 2.07 11.95
N ARG A 87 -6.15 3.07 12.03
CA ARG A 87 -5.81 4.49 11.84
C ARG A 87 -4.82 4.99 12.90
N PHE A 88 -5.02 4.62 14.17
CA PHE A 88 -4.10 4.96 15.25
C PHE A 88 -2.74 4.28 15.06
N GLY A 89 -2.73 2.98 14.74
CA GLY A 89 -1.52 2.22 14.43
C GLY A 89 -0.74 2.82 13.27
N LEU A 90 -1.40 3.17 12.16
CA LEU A 90 -0.76 3.82 11.01
C LEU A 90 -0.20 5.22 11.37
N ARG A 91 -0.90 5.99 12.22
CA ARG A 91 -0.39 7.28 12.72
C ARG A 91 0.85 7.09 13.59
N TYR A 92 0.82 6.10 14.48
CA TYR A 92 1.96 5.75 15.31
C TYR A 92 3.13 5.27 14.45
N GLN A 93 2.90 4.35 13.51
CA GLN A 93 3.91 3.84 12.59
C GLN A 93 4.52 4.94 11.72
N LYS A 94 3.73 5.92 11.23
CA LYS A 94 4.26 7.07 10.48
C LYS A 94 5.14 7.99 11.35
N ARG A 95 4.78 8.19 12.62
CA ARG A 95 5.59 8.96 13.58
C ARG A 95 6.86 8.20 13.98
N ALA A 96 6.73 6.90 14.23
CA ALA A 96 7.83 6.01 14.55
C ALA A 96 8.78 5.84 13.38
N SER A 97 8.30 5.66 12.14
CA SER A 97 9.12 5.46 10.94
C SER A 97 9.95 6.69 10.57
N LYS A 98 9.50 7.92 10.88
CA LYS A 98 10.35 9.12 10.80
C LYS A 98 11.55 9.04 11.76
N ARG A 99 11.36 8.56 12.99
CA ARG A 99 12.45 8.29 13.95
C ARG A 99 13.28 7.06 13.58
N TYR A 100 12.64 6.02 13.05
CA TYR A 100 13.23 4.73 12.71
C TYR A 100 14.04 4.76 11.41
N LYS A 101 13.67 5.56 10.40
CA LYS A 101 14.46 5.72 9.16
C LYS A 101 15.89 6.18 9.47
N LYS A 102 16.04 7.19 10.33
CA LYS A 102 17.34 7.71 10.78
C LYS A 102 18.17 6.67 11.55
N LYS A 103 17.52 5.79 12.32
CA LYS A 103 18.19 4.71 13.09
C LYS A 103 18.52 3.49 12.21
N ARG A 104 17.65 3.14 11.26
CA ARG A 104 17.80 2.03 10.29
C ARG A 104 18.86 2.32 9.24
N GLU A 105 18.98 3.57 8.76
CA GLU A 105 20.07 3.97 7.85
C GLU A 105 21.43 3.83 8.53
N ARG A 106 21.54 4.22 9.80
CA ARG A 106 22.75 4.01 10.60
C ARG A 106 23.05 2.53 10.83
N ALA A 107 22.04 1.72 11.19
CA ALA A 107 22.22 0.29 11.40
C ALA A 107 22.61 -0.45 10.11
N LYS A 108 22.00 -0.11 8.96
CA LYS A 108 22.40 -0.65 7.64
C LYS A 108 23.82 -0.23 7.27
N PHE A 109 24.19 1.03 7.45
CA PHE A 109 25.55 1.50 7.20
C PHE A 109 26.58 0.74 8.06
N ILE A 110 26.31 0.54 9.36
CA ILE A 110 27.18 -0.22 10.25
C ILE A 110 27.28 -1.69 9.81
N SER A 111 26.16 -2.30 9.42
CA SER A 111 26.13 -3.68 8.92
C SER A 111 26.91 -3.83 7.60
N ASP A 112 26.77 -2.89 6.68
CA ASP A 112 27.46 -2.92 5.38
C ASP A 112 28.97 -2.69 5.56
N VAL A 113 29.38 -1.81 6.49
CA VAL A 113 30.78 -1.59 6.86
C VAL A 113 31.36 -2.85 7.52
N ALA A 114 30.64 -3.47 8.45
CA ALA A 114 31.08 -4.71 9.11
C ALA A 114 31.21 -5.86 8.11
N ALA A 115 30.24 -6.02 7.20
CA ALA A 115 30.31 -7.01 6.12
C ALA A 115 31.51 -6.75 5.19
N GLY A 116 31.76 -5.49 4.82
CA GLY A 116 32.95 -5.10 4.05
C GLY A 116 34.27 -5.43 4.77
N PHE A 117 34.33 -5.21 6.08
CA PHE A 117 35.51 -5.51 6.89
C PHE A 117 35.76 -7.02 7.02
N ILE A 118 34.70 -7.82 7.19
CA ILE A 118 34.76 -9.28 7.20
C ILE A 118 35.26 -9.80 5.84
N VAL A 119 34.77 -9.24 4.73
CA VAL A 119 35.21 -9.61 3.37
C VAL A 119 36.68 -9.29 3.13
N ILE A 120 37.17 -8.13 3.57
CA ILE A 120 38.58 -7.75 3.48
C ILE A 120 39.45 -8.70 4.32
N LYS A 121 38.98 -9.10 5.51
CA LYS A 121 39.76 -9.90 6.45
C LYS A 121 39.75 -11.40 6.15
N GLN A 122 38.69 -11.93 5.54
CA GLN A 122 38.50 -13.38 5.34
C GLN A 122 38.41 -13.84 3.87
N GLY A 123 38.35 -12.92 2.90
CA GLY A 123 38.39 -13.27 1.47
C GLY A 123 37.21 -14.11 0.93
N LYS A 124 36.17 -14.39 1.74
CA LYS A 124 34.95 -15.11 1.36
C LYS A 124 33.71 -14.56 2.09
N TYR A 125 32.55 -14.61 1.45
CA TYR A 125 31.28 -14.03 1.92
C TYR A 125 30.43 -15.00 2.75
N PRO A 126 29.73 -14.50 3.77
CA PRO A 126 28.38 -15.03 4.03
C PRO A 126 27.36 -13.90 4.27
N THR A 127 26.14 -14.01 3.72
CA THR A 127 24.89 -13.55 4.39
C THR A 127 23.61 -14.01 3.65
N LEU A 128 22.55 -14.18 4.44
CA LEU A 128 21.49 -15.18 4.35
C LEU A 128 20.38 -15.07 3.27
N GLN A 129 20.35 -14.08 2.37
CA GLN A 129 19.13 -13.87 1.53
C GLN A 129 19.33 -13.64 0.02
N SER A 130 20.54 -13.59 -0.49
CA SER A 130 20.76 -13.49 -1.94
C SER A 130 22.14 -14.01 -2.28
N GLY A 131 22.22 -14.99 -3.17
CA GLY A 131 23.45 -15.66 -3.58
C GLY A 131 24.60 -14.75 -4.05
N LEU A 132 25.76 -15.39 -4.22
CA LEU A 132 27.11 -14.86 -4.47
C LEU A 132 27.17 -13.59 -5.36
N ILE A 133 27.90 -12.56 -4.89
CA ILE A 133 28.19 -11.35 -5.67
C ILE A 133 29.57 -11.47 -6.33
N ASP A 134 29.60 -11.31 -7.66
CA ASP A 134 30.82 -11.29 -8.48
C ASP A 134 31.74 -10.09 -8.13
N ARG A 135 33.06 -10.30 -8.14
CA ARG A 135 34.13 -9.33 -7.83
C ARG A 135 33.99 -8.03 -8.63
N LYS A 136 33.46 -8.10 -9.85
CA LYS A 136 33.17 -6.92 -10.69
C LYS A 136 32.07 -6.01 -10.09
N ILE A 137 31.04 -6.60 -9.48
CA ILE A 137 29.93 -5.84 -8.87
C ILE A 137 30.41 -5.17 -7.58
N PHE A 138 31.25 -5.85 -6.78
CA PHE A 138 31.86 -5.27 -5.59
C PHE A 138 32.67 -4.01 -5.91
N TRP A 139 33.57 -4.07 -6.90
CA TRP A 139 34.37 -2.91 -7.30
C TRP A 139 33.50 -1.75 -7.83
N ARG A 140 32.41 -2.05 -8.53
CA ARG A 140 31.45 -1.06 -9.02
C ARG A 140 30.69 -0.37 -7.87
N VAL A 141 30.32 -1.11 -6.83
CA VAL A 141 29.68 -0.54 -5.63
C VAL A 141 30.69 0.27 -4.81
N LEU A 142 31.89 -0.23 -4.61
CA LEU A 142 32.94 0.46 -3.83
C LEU A 142 33.36 1.79 -4.49
N THR A 143 33.59 1.79 -5.80
CA THR A 143 33.90 3.01 -6.55
C THR A 143 32.74 4.00 -6.54
N SER A 144 31.49 3.52 -6.55
CA SER A 144 30.30 4.37 -6.42
C SER A 144 30.17 4.98 -5.01
N MET A 145 30.53 4.25 -3.96
CA MET A 145 30.54 4.75 -2.58
C MET A 145 31.63 5.80 -2.35
N ILE A 146 32.81 5.64 -2.97
CA ILE A 146 33.91 6.61 -2.88
C ILE A 146 33.61 7.86 -3.73
N ARG A 147 33.05 7.70 -4.95
CA ARG A 147 32.76 8.85 -5.83
C ARG A 147 31.55 9.67 -5.35
N ARG A 148 30.56 9.05 -4.72
CA ARG A 148 29.33 9.73 -4.23
C ARG A 148 29.58 10.99 -3.39
N PRO A 149 30.43 10.97 -2.33
CA PRO A 149 30.69 12.16 -1.54
C PRO A 149 31.36 13.27 -2.35
N PHE A 150 32.26 12.94 -3.28
CA PHE A 150 32.89 13.93 -4.18
C PHE A 150 31.89 14.53 -5.18
N VAL A 151 30.99 13.72 -5.75
CA VAL A 151 29.92 14.21 -6.64
C VAL A 151 28.97 15.14 -5.88
N LEU A 152 28.54 14.76 -4.68
CA LEU A 152 27.68 15.59 -3.83
C LEU A 152 28.38 16.88 -3.38
N LEU A 153 29.69 16.83 -3.10
CA LEU A 153 30.50 18.01 -2.77
C LEU A 153 30.65 18.94 -3.99
N SER A 154 30.88 18.38 -5.19
CA SER A 154 30.99 19.15 -6.43
C SER A 154 29.67 19.85 -6.81
N HIS A 155 28.52 19.21 -6.56
CA HIS A 155 27.20 19.82 -6.76
C HIS A 155 26.91 20.93 -5.75
N LYS A 156 27.46 20.83 -4.54
CA LYS A 156 27.31 21.86 -3.49
C LYS A 156 28.22 23.07 -3.72
N LEU A 157 29.35 22.88 -4.40
CA LEU A 157 30.30 23.93 -4.78
C LEU A 157 29.92 24.66 -6.07
N LYS A 158 29.24 24.00 -7.01
CA LYS A 158 28.71 24.61 -8.26
C LYS A 158 27.33 25.27 -8.09
N GLY A 159 26.86 25.40 -6.85
CA GLY A 159 25.60 26.06 -6.48
C GLY A 159 25.81 27.43 -5.84
N ILE A 160 26.79 28.19 -6.34
CA ILE A 160 26.93 29.66 -6.25
C ILE A 160 27.21 30.13 -7.68
#